data_AF-A0A933FSR7-F1
#
_entry.id   AF-A0A933FSR7-F1
#
_cell.length_a   1.000
_cell.length_b   1.000
_cell.length_c   1.000
_cell.angle_alpha   90.00
_cell.angle_beta   90.00
_cell.angle_gamma   90.00
#
_symmetry.space_group_name_H-M   'P 1'
#
loop_
_entity.id
_entity.type
_entity.pdbx_description
1 polymer ?
#
loop_
_entity_poly.entity_id
_entity_poly.type
_entity_poly.pdbx_seq_one_letter_code
_entity_poly.pdbx_strand_id
1 'polypeptide(L)'
;MASEPAIDFNALPLFLIDCRTRPGQSGSAVIAHRNGGAVSMEDGSTSIFSGPVTRFLGVYSGRINEQSDIGMVWKATAVEQIVAAVK
;
A
#
# COMPACT_ATOMS: atom_id res chain seq x y z
N MET A 1 0.33 -10.32 1.22
CA MET A 1 -0.48 -9.26 0.59
C MET A 1 -1.65 -10.00 -0.03
N ALA A 2 -2.88 -9.52 0.19
CA ALA A 2 -4.08 -10.26 -0.20
C ALA A 2 -4.44 -10.05 -1.68
N SER A 3 -4.12 -8.87 -2.24
CA SER A 3 -4.23 -8.60 -3.67
C SER A 3 -2.95 -7.98 -4.23
N GLU A 4 -2.83 -8.02 -5.56
CA GLU A 4 -1.78 -7.30 -6.29
C GLU A 4 -1.96 -5.78 -6.12
N PRO A 5 -0.98 -5.04 -5.56
CA PRO A 5 -1.13 -3.61 -5.28
C PRO A 5 -1.32 -2.73 -6.51
N ALA A 6 -0.83 -3.18 -7.66
CA ALA A 6 -0.99 -2.45 -8.92
C ALA A 6 -2.45 -2.49 -9.42
N ILE A 7 -3.22 -3.52 -9.08
CA ILE A 7 -4.59 -3.72 -9.57
C ILE A 7 -5.58 -2.99 -8.66
N ASP A 8 -6.56 -2.31 -9.24
CA ASP A 8 -7.63 -1.64 -8.49
C ASP A 8 -8.64 -2.65 -7.95
N PHE A 9 -8.98 -2.51 -6.67
CA PHE A 9 -10.03 -3.30 -6.05
C PHE A 9 -11.39 -2.60 -6.19
N ASN A 10 -12.39 -3.34 -6.68
CA ASN A 10 -13.77 -2.88 -6.81
C ASN A 10 -13.93 -1.56 -7.61
N ALA A 11 -13.14 -1.39 -8.67
CA ALA A 11 -13.09 -0.19 -9.52
C ALA A 11 -12.76 1.12 -8.75
N LEU A 12 -12.12 0.99 -7.60
CA LEU A 12 -11.60 2.09 -6.81
C LEU A 12 -10.07 1.96 -6.72
N PRO A 13 -9.32 3.08 -6.55
CA PRO A 13 -7.87 3.06 -6.39
C PRO A 13 -7.47 2.56 -4.99
N LEU A 14 -7.84 1.31 -4.73
CA LEU A 14 -7.69 0.56 -3.50
C LEU A 14 -6.95 -0.75 -3.81
N PHE A 15 -6.26 -1.30 -2.82
CA PHE A 15 -5.78 -2.68 -2.84
C PHE A 15 -5.96 -3.33 -1.46
N LEU A 16 -5.87 -4.65 -1.43
CA LEU A 16 -6.09 -5.46 -0.23
C LEU A 16 -4.78 -5.97 0.35
N ILE A 17 -4.70 -5.97 1.67
CA ILE A 17 -3.56 -6.52 2.43
C ILE A 17 -4.04 -7.57 3.43
N ASP A 18 -3.21 -8.57 3.67
CA ASP A 18 -3.38 -9.44 4.83
C ASP A 18 -2.96 -8.66 6.07
N CYS A 19 -3.88 -8.46 7.00
CA CYS A 19 -3.59 -7.76 8.23
C CYS A 19 -4.58 -8.13 9.34
N ARG A 20 -4.05 -8.36 10.55
CA ARG A 20 -4.86 -8.44 11.77
C ARG A 20 -4.77 -7.13 12.52
N THR A 21 -5.59 -6.16 12.12
CA THR A 21 -5.62 -4.82 12.72
C THR A 21 -6.59 -4.75 13.90
N ARG A 22 -6.53 -3.64 14.65
CA ARG A 22 -7.46 -3.29 15.73
C ARG A 22 -8.15 -1.96 15.39
N PRO A 23 -9.34 -1.67 15.93
CA PRO A 23 -9.95 -0.35 15.82
C PRO A 23 -8.96 0.75 16.23
N GLY A 24 -8.98 1.88 15.52
CA GLY A 24 -8.04 2.99 15.73
C GLY A 24 -6.77 2.95 14.89
N GLN A 25 -6.57 1.93 14.05
CA GLN A 25 -5.46 1.88 13.08
C GLN A 25 -5.81 2.51 11.72
N SER A 26 -7.05 2.92 11.49
CA SER A 26 -7.46 3.66 10.29
C SER A 26 -6.68 4.97 10.19
N GLY A 27 -6.21 5.30 8.99
CA GLY A 27 -5.33 6.44 8.72
C GLY A 27 -3.83 6.14 8.78
N SER A 28 -3.44 4.94 9.23
CA SER A 28 -2.03 4.54 9.27
C SER A 28 -1.39 4.39 7.88
N ALA A 29 -0.12 4.75 7.77
CA ALA A 29 0.67 4.56 6.56
C ALA A 29 0.98 3.07 6.32
N VAL A 30 0.87 2.65 5.06
CA VAL A 30 1.26 1.31 4.61
C VAL A 30 2.55 1.42 3.81
N ILE A 31 3.59 0.74 4.28
CA ILE A 31 4.96 0.87 3.76
C ILE A 31 5.48 -0.51 3.37
N ALA A 32 6.01 -0.64 2.15
CA ALA A 32 6.85 -1.77 1.79
C ALA A 32 8.29 -1.49 2.24
N HIS A 33 8.89 -2.42 2.97
CA HIS A 33 10.28 -2.33 3.42
C HIS A 33 11.08 -3.51 2.87
N ARG A 34 12.27 -3.23 2.34
CA ARG A 34 13.24 -4.25 1.91
C ARG A 34 14.61 -3.88 2.48
N ASN A 35 15.37 -4.85 2.96
CA ASN A 35 16.68 -4.61 3.59
C ASN A 35 17.80 -4.22 2.59
N GLY A 36 17.50 -4.17 1.29
CA GLY A 36 18.46 -3.92 0.22
C GLY A 36 18.58 -5.12 -0.73
N GLY A 37 19.64 -5.14 -1.54
CA GLY A 37 19.88 -6.19 -2.54
C GLY A 37 19.17 -5.92 -3.86
N ALA A 38 18.90 -6.97 -4.62
CA ALA A 38 18.21 -6.89 -5.90
C ALA A 38 16.72 -6.60 -5.68
N VAL A 39 16.29 -5.39 -6.05
CA VAL A 39 14.91 -4.93 -5.94
C VAL A 39 14.34 -4.77 -7.33
N SER A 40 13.23 -5.46 -7.60
CA SER A 40 12.44 -5.26 -8.81
C SER A 40 11.75 -3.90 -8.74
N MET A 41 11.97 -3.10 -9.78
CA MET A 41 11.39 -1.79 -9.98
C MET A 41 10.09 -1.91 -10.77
N GLU A 42 9.31 -0.84 -10.77
CA GLU A 42 7.99 -0.79 -11.41
C GLU A 42 8.06 -0.82 -12.95
N ASP A 43 9.19 -0.38 -13.51
CA ASP A 43 9.51 -0.47 -14.93
C ASP A 43 9.98 -1.87 -15.38
N GLY A 44 9.95 -2.86 -14.48
CA GLY A 44 10.41 -4.22 -14.74
C GLY A 44 11.93 -4.40 -14.66
N SER A 45 12.69 -3.33 -14.41
CA SER A 45 14.13 -3.42 -14.19
C SER A 45 14.44 -3.99 -12.80
N THR A 46 15.66 -4.49 -12.62
CA THR A 46 16.20 -4.86 -11.31
C THR A 46 17.27 -3.86 -10.93
N SER A 47 17.09 -3.19 -9.80
CA SER A 47 18.08 -2.27 -9.23
C SER A 47 18.72 -2.89 -7.99
N ILE A 48 20.03 -2.69 -7.83
CA ILE A 48 20.76 -3.16 -6.66
C ILE A 48 20.93 -2.01 -5.68
N PHE A 49 20.38 -2.17 -4.49
CA PHE A 49 20.49 -1.17 -3.42
C PHE A 49 21.43 -1.66 -2.32
N SER A 50 22.39 -0.81 -1.94
CA SER A 50 23.37 -1.10 -0.89
C SER A 50 22.79 -1.00 0.54
N GLY A 51 21.55 -0.58 0.70
CA GLY A 51 20.90 -0.37 2.00
C GLY A 51 19.38 -0.53 1.92
N PRO A 52 18.68 -0.40 3.06
CA PRO A 52 17.25 -0.61 3.12
C PRO A 52 16.48 0.40 2.26
N VAL A 53 15.46 -0.10 1.58
CA VAL A 53 14.56 0.70 0.74
C VAL A 53 13.15 0.60 1.31
N THR A 54 12.53 1.75 1.50
CA THR A 54 11.12 1.85 1.86
C THR A 54 10.32 2.51 0.74
N ARG A 55 9.10 2.04 0.51
CA ARG A 55 8.16 2.65 -0.41
C ARG A 55 6.81 2.85 0.28
N PHE A 56 6.30 4.07 0.23
CA PHE A 56 4.94 4.36 0.67
C PHE A 56 3.94 3.79 -0.35
N LEU A 57 3.05 2.91 0.10
CA LEU A 57 2.07 2.26 -0.76
C LEU A 57 0.69 2.92 -0.66
N GLY A 58 0.37 3.52 0.48
CA GLY A 58 -0.96 4.08 0.68
C GLY A 58 -1.37 4.26 2.14
N VAL A 59 -2.65 4.59 2.33
CA VAL A 59 -3.25 4.83 3.64
C VAL A 59 -4.26 3.74 3.94
N TYR A 60 -4.07 3.05 5.06
CA TYR A 60 -4.99 2.02 5.53
C TYR A 60 -6.32 2.64 5.97
N SER A 61 -7.45 2.10 5.49
CA SER A 61 -8.78 2.66 5.76
C SER A 61 -9.65 1.80 6.69
N GLY A 62 -9.34 0.52 6.85
CA GLY A 62 -10.16 -0.41 7.63
C GLY A 62 -10.12 -1.83 7.08
N ARG A 63 -10.99 -2.69 7.59
CA ARG A 63 -11.13 -4.08 7.14
C ARG A 63 -12.33 -4.23 6.21
N ILE A 64 -12.29 -5.22 5.33
CA ILE A 64 -13.41 -5.50 4.42
C ILE A 64 -14.67 -5.98 5.19
N ASN A 65 -14.48 -6.59 6.36
CA ASN A 65 -15.51 -6.81 7.37
C ASN A 65 -14.86 -6.96 8.77
N GLU A 66 -15.65 -6.96 9.84
CA GLU A 66 -15.15 -6.94 11.22
C GLU A 66 -14.36 -8.19 11.64
N GLN A 67 -14.66 -9.34 11.02
CA GLN A 67 -14.10 -10.65 11.35
C GLN A 67 -12.98 -11.08 10.38
N SER A 68 -12.68 -10.27 9.37
CA SER A 68 -11.72 -10.59 8.32
C SER A 68 -10.32 -10.13 8.69
N ASP A 69 -9.32 -10.97 8.42
CA ASP A 69 -7.91 -10.57 8.45
C ASP A 69 -7.49 -9.84 7.13
N ILE A 70 -8.45 -9.22 6.41
CA ILE A 70 -8.21 -8.49 5.16
C ILE A 70 -8.48 -7.00 5.34
N GLY A 71 -7.45 -6.21 5.07
CA GLY A 71 -7.44 -4.76 5.11
C GLY A 71 -7.61 -4.09 3.76
N MET A 72 -8.20 -2.90 3.74
CA MET A 72 -8.30 -2.02 2.57
C MET A 72 -7.34 -0.85 2.68
N VAL A 73 -6.63 -0.55 1.59
CA VAL A 73 -5.63 0.51 1.53
C VAL A 73 -5.89 1.39 0.32
N TRP A 74 -6.04 2.70 0.53
CA TRP A 74 -6.07 3.70 -0.54
C TRP A 74 -4.67 3.88 -1.12
N LYS A 75 -4.55 3.73 -2.44
CA LYS A 75 -3.26 3.84 -3.13
C LYS A 75 -2.64 5.22 -2.92
N ALA A 76 -1.32 5.25 -2.74
CA ALA A 76 -0.55 6.49 -2.58
C ALA A 76 -0.82 7.49 -3.72
N THR A 77 -0.98 7.00 -4.95
CA THR A 77 -1.30 7.81 -6.13
C THR A 77 -2.63 8.56 -5.99
N ALA A 78 -3.67 7.92 -5.45
CA ALA A 78 -4.95 8.57 -5.21
C ALA A 78 -4.85 9.64 -4.11
N VAL A 79 -4.09 9.36 -3.04
CA VAL A 79 -3.84 10.35 -1.97
C VAL A 79 -3.11 11.57 -2.52
N GLU A 80 -2.07 11.35 -3.33
CA GLU A 80 -1.31 12.42 -3.97
C GLU A 80 -2.19 13.29 -4.88
N GLN A 81 -3.02 12.67 -5.72
CA GLN A 81 -3.97 13.37 -6.59
C GLN A 81 -4.93 14.27 -5.80
N ILE A 82 -5.50 13.77 -4.70
CA ILE A 82 -6.41 14.53 -3.85
C ILE A 82 -5.67 15.70 -3.20
N VAL A 83 -4.49 15.47 -2.62
CA VAL A 83 -3.70 16.52 -1.98
C VAL A 83 -3.29 17.60 -2.99
N ALA A 84 -2.96 17.22 -4.22
CA ALA A 84 -2.65 18.16 -5.29
C ALA A 84 -3.86 19.01 -5.73
N ALA A 85 -5.06 18.43 -5.71
CA ALA A 85 -6.30 19.11 -6.10
C ALA A 85 -6.82 20.13 -5.07
N VAL A 86 -6.34 20.07 -3.82
CA VAL A 86 -6.74 20.99 -2.74
C VAL A 86 -5.79 22.21 -2.63
N LYS A 87 -4.72 22.25 -3.42
CA LYS A 87 -3.85 23.42 -3.57
C LYS A 87 -4.44 24.42 -4.57
#